data_AF-A0A9Q5Z938-F1
#
_entry.id   AF-A0A9Q5Z938-F1
#
_cell.length_a   1.000
_cell.length_b   1.000
_cell.length_c   1.000
_cell.angle_alpha   90.00
_cell.angle_beta   90.00
_cell.angle_gamma   90.00
#
_symmetry.space_group_name_H-M   'P 1'
#
loop_
_entity.id
_entity.type
_entity.pdbx_description
1 polymer ?
#
loop_
_entity_poly.entity_id
_entity_poly.type
_entity_poly.pdbx_seq_one_letter_code
_entity_poly.pdbx_strand_id
1 'polypeptide(L)'
;MKVNCLLSSAVTSWLVALAPVPPLAKTVAYGLSIAAAYRLVEESRNLIFDDARQSAFMAMNQELEQLEIALHTSNQEQKLYRAYSAVDDDATYPPEVEQELKTSLEHLYKEPSADHPGETSTSPSTSITKGFYLAVKSLLEVKGETYVIEKVLRLGGGQWAKGKEQLQQILEEGESNGW
;
A
#
# COMPACT_ATOMS: atom_id res chain seq x y z
N MET A 1 -16.74 -32.32 -10.53
CA MET A 1 -17.93 -33.20 -10.70
C MET A 1 -17.97 -34.38 -9.72
N LYS A 2 -16.90 -35.18 -9.56
CA LYS A 2 -16.88 -36.35 -8.65
C LYS A 2 -17.23 -36.03 -7.18
N VAL A 3 -16.69 -34.94 -6.63
CA VAL A 3 -16.95 -34.50 -5.25
C VAL A 3 -18.44 -34.19 -5.01
N ASN A 4 -19.11 -33.57 -6.00
CA ASN A 4 -20.54 -33.26 -5.92
C ASN A 4 -21.42 -34.52 -5.96
N CYS A 5 -21.02 -35.55 -6.72
CA CYS A 5 -21.70 -36.85 -6.71
C CYS A 5 -21.52 -37.59 -5.38
N LEU A 6 -20.32 -37.54 -4.79
CA LEU A 6 -20.05 -38.14 -3.48
C LEU A 6 -20.84 -37.44 -2.37
N LEU A 7 -20.89 -36.11 -2.37
CA LEU A 7 -21.70 -35.31 -1.44
C LEU A 7 -23.19 -35.62 -1.57
N SER A 8 -23.72 -35.70 -2.80
CA SER A 8 -25.11 -36.08 -3.07
C SER A 8 -25.42 -37.52 -2.58
N SER A 9 -24.51 -38.47 -2.76
CA SER A 9 -24.67 -39.85 -2.28
C SER A 9 -24.64 -39.97 -0.75
N ALA A 10 -23.83 -39.14 -0.08
CA ALA A 10 -23.73 -39.11 1.38
C ALA A 10 -25.00 -38.51 2.01
N VAL A 11 -25.53 -37.43 1.44
CA VAL A 11 -26.76 -36.78 1.90
C VAL A 11 -27.98 -37.67 1.67
N THR A 12 -28.06 -38.35 0.52
CA THR A 12 -29.16 -39.29 0.25
C THR A 12 -29.10 -40.53 1.14
N SER A 13 -27.91 -41.04 1.46
CA SER A 13 -27.75 -42.15 2.42
C SER A 13 -28.12 -41.76 3.85
N TRP A 14 -27.84 -40.52 4.26
CA TRP A 14 -28.30 -39.96 5.53
C TRP A 14 -29.83 -39.81 5.59
N LEU A 15 -30.46 -39.39 4.49
CA LEU A 15 -31.92 -39.30 4.37
C LEU A 15 -32.62 -40.66 4.42
N VAL A 16 -32.01 -41.71 3.84
CA VAL A 16 -32.53 -43.09 3.90
C VAL A 16 -32.46 -43.66 5.33
N ALA A 17 -31.52 -43.20 6.16
CA ALA A 17 -31.45 -43.61 7.57
C ALA A 17 -32.65 -43.12 8.41
N LEU A 18 -33.27 -41.98 8.03
CA LEU A 18 -34.51 -41.47 8.64
C LEU A 18 -35.79 -42.10 8.08
N ALA A 19 -35.73 -42.82 6.96
CA ALA A 19 -36.89 -43.51 6.40
C ALA A 19 -37.23 -44.79 7.22
N PRO A 20 -38.50 -45.23 7.23
CA PRO A 20 -38.91 -46.48 7.88
C PRO A 20 -38.47 -47.70 7.04
N VAL A 21 -37.16 -47.95 7.01
CA VAL A 21 -36.53 -49.10 6.34
C VAL A 21 -36.07 -50.17 7.34
N PRO A 22 -35.98 -51.44 6.92
CA PRO A 22 -35.56 -52.56 7.78
C PRO A 22 -34.15 -52.32 8.36
N PRO A 23 -33.86 -52.84 9.57
CA PRO A 23 -32.65 -52.51 10.34
C PRO A 23 -31.34 -52.87 9.61
N LEU A 24 -31.34 -53.93 8.79
CA LEU A 24 -30.21 -54.31 7.95
C LEU A 24 -29.85 -53.21 6.94
N ALA A 25 -30.84 -52.58 6.30
CA ALA A 25 -30.62 -51.51 5.33
C ALA A 25 -30.00 -50.26 5.98
N LYS A 26 -30.36 -49.96 7.24
CA LYS A 26 -29.77 -48.85 7.99
C LYS A 26 -28.29 -49.05 8.24
N THR A 27 -27.87 -50.25 8.66
CA THR A 27 -26.45 -50.55 8.92
C THR A 27 -25.60 -50.44 7.66
N VAL A 28 -26.11 -50.89 6.52
CA VAL A 28 -25.42 -50.78 5.23
C VAL A 28 -25.32 -49.32 4.78
N ALA A 29 -26.38 -48.53 4.95
CA ALA A 29 -26.36 -47.10 4.62
C ALA A 29 -25.39 -46.30 5.50
N TYR A 30 -25.31 -46.60 6.80
CA TYR A 30 -24.32 -45.99 7.68
C TYR A 30 -22.89 -46.39 7.29
N GLY A 31 -22.64 -47.67 6.99
CA GLY A 31 -21.33 -48.12 6.52
C GLY A 31 -20.90 -47.44 5.21
N LEU A 32 -21.82 -47.33 4.26
CA LEU A 32 -21.56 -46.66 2.98
C LEU A 32 -21.30 -45.15 3.16
N SER A 33 -22.05 -44.47 4.04
CA SER A 33 -21.86 -43.03 4.27
C SER A 33 -20.54 -42.73 4.98
N ILE A 34 -20.09 -43.57 5.92
CA ILE A 34 -18.78 -43.43 6.56
C ILE A 34 -17.66 -43.68 5.55
N ALA A 35 -17.77 -44.72 4.70
CA ALA A 35 -16.78 -44.99 3.66
C ALA A 35 -16.70 -43.84 2.64
N ALA A 36 -17.84 -43.26 2.25
CA ALA A 36 -17.89 -42.10 1.38
C ALA A 36 -17.26 -40.85 2.04
N ALA A 37 -17.52 -40.63 3.34
CA ALA A 37 -16.92 -39.53 4.09
C ALA A 37 -15.40 -39.66 4.19
N TYR A 38 -14.88 -40.87 4.43
CA TYR A 38 -13.44 -41.13 4.46
C TYR A 38 -12.77 -40.79 3.12
N ARG A 39 -13.36 -41.25 2.01
CA ARG A 39 -12.85 -40.94 0.67
C ARG A 39 -12.88 -39.44 0.36
N LEU A 40 -13.92 -38.74 0.80
CA LEU A 40 -14.03 -37.30 0.63
C LEU A 40 -12.91 -36.54 1.37
N VAL A 41 -12.56 -36.98 2.58
CA VAL A 41 -11.47 -36.39 3.39
C VAL A 41 -10.09 -36.69 2.79
N GLU A 42 -9.90 -37.90 2.27
CA GLU A 42 -8.66 -38.28 1.59
C GLU A 42 -8.44 -37.44 0.32
N GLU A 43 -9.50 -37.25 -0.48
CA GLU A 43 -9.42 -36.47 -1.72
C GLU A 43 -9.29 -34.96 -1.45
N SER A 44 -9.95 -34.44 -0.40
CA SER A 44 -9.79 -33.03 -0.01
C SER A 44 -8.38 -32.73 0.51
N ARG A 45 -7.75 -33.66 1.23
CA ARG A 45 -6.36 -33.51 1.69
C ARG A 45 -5.39 -33.39 0.51
N ASN A 46 -5.55 -34.22 -0.51
CA ASN A 46 -4.69 -34.16 -1.69
C ASN A 46 -4.86 -32.83 -2.44
N LEU A 47 -6.11 -32.37 -2.60
CA LEU A 47 -6.39 -31.09 -3.23
C LEU A 47 -5.82 -29.89 -2.44
N ILE A 48 -5.93 -29.90 -1.11
CA ILE A 48 -5.32 -28.87 -0.26
C ILE A 48 -3.80 -28.87 -0.40
N PHE A 49 -3.18 -30.04 -0.49
CA PHE A 49 -1.74 -30.15 -0.63
C PHE A 49 -1.25 -29.62 -1.98
N ASP A 50 -1.95 -29.95 -3.06
CA ASP A 50 -1.64 -29.44 -4.40
C ASP A 50 -1.87 -27.93 -4.51
N ASP A 51 -2.97 -27.42 -3.93
CA ASP A 51 -3.26 -25.99 -3.89
C ASP A 51 -2.24 -25.20 -3.06
N ALA A 52 -1.88 -25.70 -1.88
CA ALA A 52 -0.84 -25.10 -1.05
C ALA A 52 0.52 -25.09 -1.77
N ARG A 53 0.84 -26.15 -2.51
CA ARG A 53 2.06 -26.23 -3.30
C ARG A 53 2.06 -25.22 -4.45
N GLN A 54 0.94 -25.07 -5.16
CA GLN A 54 0.80 -24.09 -6.23
C GLN A 54 0.88 -22.66 -5.69
N SER A 55 0.23 -22.38 -4.57
CA SER A 55 0.29 -21.08 -3.90
C SER A 55 1.72 -20.74 -3.45
N ALA A 56 2.45 -21.70 -2.87
CA ALA A 56 3.84 -21.51 -2.48
C ALA A 56 4.75 -21.21 -3.69
N PHE A 57 4.54 -21.88 -4.83
CA PHE A 57 5.30 -21.57 -6.05
C PHE A 57 5.00 -20.18 -6.60
N MET A 58 3.73 -19.73 -6.54
CA MET A 58 3.38 -18.38 -6.96
C MET A 58 4.02 -17.32 -6.07
N ALA A 59 3.96 -17.49 -4.74
CA ALA A 59 4.59 -16.58 -3.80
C ALA A 59 6.12 -16.52 -4.00
N MET A 60 6.76 -17.68 -4.19
CA MET A 60 8.20 -17.75 -4.45
C MET A 60 8.59 -17.04 -5.75
N ASN A 61 7.81 -17.21 -6.82
CA ASN A 61 8.06 -16.50 -8.08
C ASN A 61 7.91 -14.98 -7.93
N GLN A 62 6.93 -14.53 -7.14
CA GLN A 62 6.73 -13.12 -6.87
C GLN A 62 7.89 -12.52 -6.05
N GLU A 63 8.39 -13.24 -5.04
CA GLU A 63 9.58 -12.84 -4.29
C GLU A 63 10.83 -12.82 -5.17
N LEU A 64 10.97 -13.77 -6.11
CA LEU A 64 12.08 -13.81 -7.06
C LEU A 64 12.09 -12.57 -7.97
N GLU A 65 10.91 -12.18 -8.49
CA GLU A 65 10.77 -10.97 -9.32
C GLU A 65 11.12 -9.71 -8.52
N GLN A 66 10.68 -9.62 -7.26
CA GLN A 66 11.04 -8.50 -6.38
C GLN A 66 12.56 -8.43 -6.12
N LEU A 67 13.20 -9.58 -5.90
CA LEU A 67 14.65 -9.65 -5.73
C LEU A 67 15.39 -9.25 -7.01
N GLU A 68 14.89 -9.62 -8.18
CA GLU A 68 15.46 -9.22 -9.47
C GLU A 68 15.39 -7.70 -9.65
N ILE A 69 14.25 -7.08 -9.34
CA ILE A 69 14.09 -5.62 -9.40
C ILE A 69 15.05 -4.93 -8.42
N ALA A 70 15.15 -5.42 -7.18
CA ALA A 70 16.06 -4.87 -6.19
C ALA A 70 17.53 -4.98 -6.62
N LEU A 71 17.92 -6.12 -7.22
CA LEU A 71 19.25 -6.33 -7.78
C LEU A 71 19.53 -5.36 -8.93
N HIS A 72 18.56 -5.19 -9.84
CA HIS A 72 18.70 -4.27 -10.98
C HIS A 72 18.90 -2.83 -10.50
N THR A 73 18.11 -2.38 -9.52
CA THR A 73 18.25 -1.07 -8.89
C THR A 73 19.62 -0.90 -8.25
N SER A 74 20.09 -1.87 -7.47
CA SER A 74 21.43 -1.80 -6.86
C SER A 74 22.55 -1.73 -7.90
N ASN A 75 22.43 -2.46 -9.01
CA ASN A 75 23.40 -2.40 -10.11
C ASN A 75 23.36 -1.03 -10.82
N GLN A 76 22.17 -0.46 -11.03
CA GLN A 76 22.02 0.90 -11.56
C GLN A 76 22.64 1.95 -10.62
N GLU A 77 22.39 1.87 -9.32
CA GLU A 77 23.00 2.74 -8.32
C GLU A 77 24.52 2.61 -8.31
N GLN A 78 25.05 1.41 -8.41
CA GLN A 78 26.51 1.20 -8.49
C GLN A 78 27.11 1.80 -9.76
N LYS A 79 26.42 1.69 -10.90
CA LYS A 79 26.85 2.32 -12.17
C LYS A 79 26.82 3.85 -12.06
N LEU A 80 25.77 4.41 -11.46
CA LEU A 80 25.70 5.86 -11.18
C LEU A 80 26.82 6.29 -10.23
N TYR A 81 27.04 5.55 -9.15
CA TYR A 81 28.11 5.85 -8.20
C TYR A 81 29.47 5.81 -8.88
N ARG A 82 29.73 4.86 -9.79
CA ARG A 82 30.96 4.82 -10.59
C ARG A 82 31.07 6.00 -11.56
N ALA A 83 29.97 6.38 -12.21
CA ALA A 83 29.95 7.52 -13.12
C ALA A 83 30.23 8.85 -12.40
N TYR A 84 29.72 9.01 -11.17
CA TYR A 84 29.94 10.22 -10.36
C TYR A 84 31.26 10.20 -9.57
N SER A 85 31.70 9.05 -9.07
CA SER A 85 33.00 8.93 -8.36
C SER A 85 34.20 9.05 -9.30
N ALA A 86 34.02 8.82 -10.61
CA ALA A 86 35.03 9.11 -11.61
C ALA A 86 35.20 10.62 -11.90
N VAL A 87 34.35 11.48 -11.33
CA VAL A 87 34.39 12.96 -11.52
C VAL A 87 35.30 13.66 -10.50
N ASP A 88 35.78 12.96 -9.46
CA ASP A 88 36.53 13.59 -8.36
C ASP A 88 38.04 13.84 -8.62
N ASP A 89 38.63 13.36 -9.73
CA ASP A 89 40.07 13.57 -10.02
C ASP A 89 40.38 14.38 -11.30
N ASP A 90 39.41 14.63 -12.19
CA ASP A 90 39.60 15.53 -13.35
C ASP A 90 38.22 16.04 -13.82
N ALA A 91 37.83 17.21 -13.33
CA ALA A 91 36.49 17.79 -13.50
C ALA A 91 36.22 18.22 -14.95
N THR A 92 35.99 17.25 -15.83
CA THR A 92 35.37 17.45 -17.14
C THR A 92 34.07 16.67 -17.15
N TYR A 93 32.97 17.37 -16.82
CA TYR A 93 31.64 16.80 -16.99
C TYR A 93 31.44 16.35 -18.44
N PRO A 94 30.75 15.23 -18.70
CA PRO A 94 30.30 14.91 -20.05
C PRO A 94 29.51 16.10 -20.60
N PRO A 95 29.69 16.50 -21.87
CA PRO A 95 29.08 17.71 -22.43
C PRO A 95 27.54 17.72 -22.33
N GLU A 96 26.94 16.53 -22.28
CA GLU A 96 25.50 16.32 -22.08
C GLU A 96 25.04 16.77 -20.68
N VAL A 97 25.82 16.47 -19.64
CA VAL A 97 25.50 16.83 -18.25
C VAL A 97 25.68 18.33 -18.03
N GLU A 98 26.68 18.94 -18.65
CA GLU A 98 26.88 20.39 -18.61
C GLU A 98 25.72 21.13 -19.31
N GLN A 99 25.23 20.59 -20.43
CA GLN A 99 24.10 21.17 -21.15
C GLN A 99 22.80 21.06 -20.35
N GLU A 100 22.50 19.90 -19.77
CA GLU A 100 21.33 19.70 -18.89
C GLU A 100 21.41 20.58 -17.63
N LEU A 101 22.61 20.71 -17.04
CA LEU A 101 22.83 21.57 -15.87
C LEU A 101 22.67 23.04 -16.23
N LYS A 102 23.20 23.49 -17.37
CA LYS A 102 23.03 24.86 -17.87
C LYS A 102 21.57 25.16 -18.20
N THR A 103 20.87 24.24 -18.85
CA THR A 103 19.44 24.37 -19.15
C THR A 103 18.63 24.41 -17.85
N SER A 104 18.93 23.54 -16.88
CA SER A 104 18.29 23.54 -15.57
C SER A 104 18.55 24.84 -14.79
N LEU A 105 19.77 25.38 -14.86
CA LEU A 105 20.13 26.69 -14.29
C LEU A 105 19.43 27.85 -14.99
N GLU A 106 19.33 27.81 -16.32
CA GLU A 106 18.58 28.81 -17.09
C GLU A 106 17.08 28.76 -16.79
N HIS A 107 16.52 27.58 -16.51
CA HIS A 107 15.13 27.42 -16.07
C HIS A 107 14.93 28.00 -14.66
N LEU A 108 15.81 27.69 -13.71
CA LEU A 108 15.77 28.25 -12.36
C LEU A 108 15.97 29.78 -12.34
N TYR A 109 16.74 30.32 -13.29
CA TYR A 109 16.98 31.76 -13.41
C TYR A 109 15.88 32.49 -14.20
N LYS A 110 15.19 31.81 -15.12
CA LYS A 110 14.03 32.33 -15.85
C LYS A 110 12.71 32.16 -15.09
N GLU A 111 12.67 31.33 -14.05
CA GLU A 111 11.56 31.34 -13.11
C GLU A 111 11.48 32.74 -12.48
N PRO A 112 10.37 33.47 -12.67
CA PRO A 112 10.19 34.78 -12.06
C PRO A 112 10.03 34.59 -10.55
N SER A 113 11.14 34.51 -9.84
CA SER A 113 11.18 34.60 -8.40
C SER A 113 10.68 35.99 -7.98
N ALA A 114 9.42 36.03 -7.54
CA ALA A 114 8.83 37.05 -6.68
C ALA A 114 8.51 38.44 -7.28
N ASP A 115 7.74 38.52 -8.38
CA ASP A 115 6.96 39.73 -8.69
C ASP A 115 5.80 39.44 -9.67
N HIS A 116 4.71 38.84 -9.21
CA HIS A 116 3.42 38.82 -9.93
C HIS A 116 2.26 39.00 -8.94
N PRO A 117 1.87 40.23 -8.59
CA PRO A 117 0.59 40.51 -7.96
C PRO A 117 -0.48 40.52 -9.06
N GLY A 118 -1.05 39.36 -9.36
CA GLY A 118 -2.23 39.29 -10.20
C GLY A 118 -2.15 38.23 -11.30
N GLU A 119 -3.13 37.32 -11.22
CA GLU A 119 -3.68 36.56 -12.34
C GLU A 119 -2.81 35.44 -12.92
N THR A 120 -2.99 34.22 -12.38
CA THR A 120 -3.59 33.13 -13.19
C THR A 120 -4.05 31.99 -12.29
N SER A 121 -5.37 31.82 -12.29
CA SER A 121 -6.11 30.76 -11.62
C SER A 121 -5.92 29.42 -12.32
N THR A 122 -5.28 28.47 -11.64
CA THR A 122 -5.67 27.04 -11.59
C THR A 122 -4.95 26.41 -10.40
N SER A 123 -5.62 26.46 -9.25
CA SER A 123 -5.11 26.35 -7.88
C SER A 123 -4.22 25.13 -7.56
N PRO A 124 -2.90 25.33 -7.35
CA PRO A 124 -2.02 24.41 -6.61
C PRO A 124 -2.13 24.62 -5.08
N SER A 125 -2.83 25.68 -4.65
CA SER A 125 -2.95 26.05 -3.24
C SER A 125 -3.78 25.05 -2.44
N THR A 126 -4.84 24.48 -3.02
CA THR A 126 -5.78 23.61 -2.30
C THR A 126 -5.16 22.29 -1.85
N SER A 127 -4.24 21.69 -2.62
CA SER A 127 -3.60 20.41 -2.24
C SER A 127 -2.56 20.61 -1.15
N ILE A 128 -1.80 21.70 -1.23
CA ILE A 128 -0.78 22.05 -0.24
C ILE A 128 -1.45 22.51 1.06
N THR A 129 -2.49 23.35 1.00
CA THR A 129 -3.22 23.79 2.19
C THR A 129 -4.00 22.64 2.82
N LYS A 130 -4.61 21.75 2.02
CA LYS A 130 -5.24 20.53 2.53
C LYS A 130 -4.23 19.59 3.20
N GLY A 131 -3.07 19.37 2.58
CA GLY A 131 -2.00 18.55 3.17
C GLY A 131 -1.49 19.14 4.49
N PHE A 132 -1.34 20.47 4.54
CA PHE A 132 -0.95 21.17 5.75
C PHE A 132 -2.01 21.10 6.86
N TYR A 133 -3.29 21.29 6.53
CA TYR A 133 -4.40 21.15 7.48
C TYR A 133 -4.46 19.74 8.09
N LEU A 134 -4.41 18.69 7.26
CA LEU A 134 -4.45 17.30 7.73
C LEU A 134 -3.23 16.95 8.61
N ALA A 135 -2.05 17.46 8.27
CA ALA A 135 -0.86 17.32 9.08
C ALA A 135 -1.01 18.04 10.43
N VAL A 136 -1.53 19.27 10.44
CA VAL A 136 -1.80 20.03 11.67
C VAL A 136 -2.82 19.30 12.55
N LYS A 137 -3.91 18.78 11.97
CA LYS A 137 -4.96 18.03 12.70
C LYS A 137 -4.42 16.74 13.33
N SER A 138 -3.67 15.94 12.56
CA SER A 138 -3.07 14.70 13.08
C SER A 138 -2.04 14.98 14.19
N LEU A 139 -1.24 16.05 14.06
CA LEU A 139 -0.29 16.45 15.10
C LEU A 139 -1.00 17.00 16.35
N LEU A 140 -2.13 17.67 16.18
CA LEU A 140 -2.96 18.16 17.28
C LEU A 140 -3.48 17.01 18.14
N GLU A 141 -3.96 15.94 17.52
CA GLU A 141 -4.47 14.74 18.21
C GLU A 141 -3.38 13.99 18.99
N VAL A 142 -2.15 13.92 18.45
CA VAL A 142 -1.07 13.10 19.02
C VAL A 142 -0.17 13.86 20.00
N LYS A 143 0.12 15.14 19.73
CA LYS A 143 1.14 15.92 20.46
C LYS A 143 0.60 17.18 21.15
N GLY A 144 -0.64 17.58 20.86
CA GLY A 144 -1.32 18.71 21.48
C GLY A 144 -0.95 20.08 20.90
N GLU A 145 -1.77 21.09 21.22
CA GLU A 145 -1.70 22.47 20.69
C GLU A 145 -0.33 23.13 20.86
N THR A 146 0.31 22.93 22.01
CA THR A 146 1.62 23.54 22.34
C THR A 146 2.73 23.08 21.43
N TYR A 147 2.72 21.80 21.06
CA TYR A 147 3.70 21.28 20.13
C TYR A 147 3.52 21.87 18.73
N VAL A 148 2.27 21.98 18.26
CA VAL A 148 1.97 22.51 16.92
C VAL A 148 2.37 23.99 16.83
N ILE A 149 2.00 24.79 17.82
CA ILE A 149 2.30 26.23 17.80
C ILE A 149 3.81 26.49 17.87
N GLU A 150 4.55 25.75 18.70
CA GLU A 150 6.00 25.97 18.84
C GLU A 150 6.84 25.34 17.73
N LYS A 151 6.47 24.15 17.23
CA LYS A 151 7.31 23.39 16.28
C LYS A 151 6.85 23.50 14.83
N VAL A 152 5.55 23.61 14.58
CA VAL A 152 4.99 23.72 13.22
C VAL A 152 4.85 25.18 12.83
N LEU A 153 4.18 25.99 13.65
CA LEU A 153 4.02 27.42 13.38
C LEU A 153 5.28 28.24 13.75
N ARG A 154 6.23 27.64 14.48
CA ARG A 154 7.47 28.28 14.98
C ARG A 154 7.20 29.53 15.82
N LEU A 155 6.05 29.59 16.48
CA LEU A 155 5.63 30.70 17.33
C LEU A 155 5.78 30.31 18.81
N GLY A 156 7.01 30.35 19.31
CA GLY A 156 7.34 30.13 20.73
C GLY A 156 7.65 31.43 21.48
N GLY A 157 7.78 31.36 22.81
CA GLY A 157 8.41 32.43 23.60
C GLY A 157 7.60 33.73 23.76
N GLY A 158 6.27 33.64 23.91
CA GLY A 158 5.41 34.79 24.24
C GLY A 158 4.44 35.21 23.14
N GLN A 159 4.54 34.64 21.93
CA GLN A 159 3.60 34.86 20.82
C GLN A 159 2.46 33.82 20.79
N TRP A 160 2.14 33.25 21.95
CA TRP A 160 1.17 32.16 22.10
C TRP A 160 -0.24 32.54 21.62
N ALA A 161 -0.69 33.76 21.92
CA ALA A 161 -1.99 34.25 21.48
C ALA A 161 -2.11 34.30 19.95
N LYS A 162 -1.04 34.76 19.28
CA LYS A 162 -0.95 34.81 17.81
C LYS A 162 -0.84 33.41 17.20
N GLY A 163 -0.11 32.50 17.84
CA GLY A 163 -0.04 31.10 17.43
C GLY A 163 -1.39 30.39 17.52
N LYS A 164 -2.17 30.68 18.57
CA LYS A 164 -3.52 30.14 18.73
C LYS A 164 -4.49 30.69 17.68
N GLU A 165 -4.43 31.98 17.39
CA GLU A 165 -5.25 32.62 16.35
C GLU A 165 -4.96 32.01 14.96
N GLN A 166 -3.68 31.82 14.61
CA GLN A 166 -3.30 31.20 13.35
C GLN A 166 -3.70 29.72 13.27
N LEU A 167 -3.53 28.97 14.36
CA LEU A 167 -3.98 27.58 14.43
C LEU A 167 -5.49 27.48 14.22
N GLN A 168 -6.26 28.36 14.86
CA GLN A 168 -7.71 28.40 14.74
C GLN A 168 -8.14 28.77 13.32
N GLN A 169 -7.49 29.75 12.69
CA GLN A 169 -7.76 30.13 11.30
C GLN A 169 -7.53 28.96 10.33
N ILE A 170 -6.45 28.19 10.50
CA ILE A 170 -6.17 27.00 9.68
C ILE A 170 -7.24 25.93 9.88
N LEU A 171 -7.72 25.74 11.12
CA LEU A 171 -8.74 24.75 11.42
C LEU A 171 -10.10 25.13 10.84
N GLU A 172 -10.50 26.38 10.98
CA GLU A 172 -11.75 26.93 10.43
C GLU A 172 -11.74 26.92 8.90
N GLU A 173 -10.60 27.23 8.27
CA GLU A 173 -10.45 27.16 6.82
C GLU A 173 -10.56 25.71 6.30
N GLY A 174 -9.95 24.74 6.99
CA GLY A 174 -10.08 23.33 6.61
C GLY A 174 -11.49 22.77 6.81
N GLU A 175 -12.18 23.14 7.89
CA GLU A 175 -13.56 22.73 8.15
C GLU A 175 -14.55 23.36 7.17
N SER A 176 -14.40 24.65 6.87
CA SER A 176 -15.20 25.36 5.86
C SER A 176 -15.05 24.76 4.46
N ASN A 177 -13.87 24.23 4.15
CA ASN A 177 -13.60 23.53 2.89
C ASN A 177 -13.94 22.02 2.91
N GLY A 178 -14.40 21.49 4.05
CA GLY A 178 -14.85 20.09 4.21
C GLY A 178 -13.73 19.05 4.17
N TRP A 179 -12.54 19.37 4.70
CA TRP A 179 -11.36 18.50 4.67
C TRP A 179 -11.15 17.66 5.94
#